data_AF-A0A2M7ZCG0-F1
#
_entry.id   AF-A0A2M7ZCG0-F1
#
_cell.length_a   1.000
_cell.length_b   1.000
_cell.length_c   1.000
_cell.angle_alpha   90.00
_cell.angle_beta   90.00
_cell.angle_gamma   90.00
#
_symmetry.space_group_name_H-M   'P 1'
#
loop_
_entity.id
_entity.type
_entity.pdbx_description
1 polymer ?
#
loop_
_entity_poly.entity_id
_entity_poly.type
_entity_poly.pdbx_seq_one_letter_code
_entity_poly.pdbx_strand_id
1 'polypeptide(L)'
;MKLRVLITIFSLAFFVNNSFARTNSFNFNLAKSDSVNLLAEFSLFYEYYKNKDFQSAVDHGWKVININPKNFLQYKPFKKMEDILWFFHDSLAKSDEEKIKFADTTLYLYDKAIFYGEKEASYFLGRKAYIMEMWKNLSAEEVIPVYENAIATDPKLDNFYKDRLGLLYAKNDNETNGYKLKALDLYSKLSEEDPTNDVWLQRIDGLASNPDELIDVRNKAWELDKENLSKAYSYAETCYKFQNYEKAVIPFEFLVNKAPDIANYWRKLASVYNKLDRTSDGLKAYKKLIELEPSNRDNYLNIGQLFYKIGQLSTARTQYQKASQASSDPWDLPFYYEAQLYEQAARNCGFDFMDKCVYQLAVDTYRKAVNIGGSSAANARERIQALANSVPQKEDYFFRKLRSGSEVKIEGACYNWIGKSIIIP
;
A
#
# COMPACT_ATOMS: atom_id res chain seq x y z
N MET A 1 43.34 -32.14 -29.97
CA MET A 1 44.03 -30.97 -30.56
C MET A 1 44.08 -29.89 -29.49
N LYS A 2 45.26 -29.65 -28.92
CA LYS A 2 45.50 -28.70 -27.82
C LYS A 2 45.60 -27.29 -28.39
N LEU A 3 44.84 -26.33 -27.87
CA LEU A 3 45.10 -24.91 -28.10
C LEU A 3 45.59 -24.29 -26.78
N ARG A 4 46.91 -24.10 -26.71
CA ARG A 4 47.61 -23.35 -25.65
C ARG A 4 47.47 -21.86 -25.96
N VAL A 5 46.93 -21.07 -25.03
CA VAL A 5 47.12 -19.61 -25.04
C VAL A 5 48.17 -19.30 -23.98
N LEU A 6 49.28 -18.71 -24.43
CA LEU A 6 50.39 -18.28 -23.60
C LEU A 6 49.95 -17.15 -22.67
N ILE A 7 50.25 -17.32 -21.38
CA ILE A 7 50.30 -16.26 -20.38
C ILE A 7 51.74 -15.75 -20.36
N THR A 8 51.95 -14.48 -20.71
CA THR A 8 53.27 -13.84 -20.59
C THR A 8 53.21 -12.84 -19.43
N ILE A 9 53.82 -13.25 -18.31
CA ILE A 9 54.13 -12.42 -17.15
C ILE A 9 55.45 -11.69 -17.47
N PHE A 10 55.51 -10.37 -17.30
CA PHE A 10 56.76 -9.64 -17.26
C PHE A 10 56.88 -8.90 -15.93
N SER A 11 57.80 -9.40 -15.10
CA SER A 11 58.23 -8.85 -13.82
C SER A 11 59.50 -8.00 -13.99
N LEU A 12 59.52 -6.87 -13.27
CA LEU A 12 60.62 -5.99 -12.85
C LEU A 12 62.07 -6.35 -13.22
N ALA A 13 62.84 -5.32 -13.62
CA ALA A 13 64.09 -4.98 -12.92
C ALA A 13 64.54 -3.52 -13.18
N PHE A 14 64.97 -2.90 -12.09
CA PHE A 14 65.62 -1.60 -11.96
C PHE A 14 66.93 -1.49 -12.74
N PHE A 15 67.22 -0.30 -13.28
CA PHE A 15 68.59 0.22 -13.32
C PHE A 15 68.60 1.68 -12.83
N VAL A 16 69.32 1.85 -11.72
CA VAL A 16 69.75 3.15 -11.18
C VAL A 16 70.86 3.67 -12.08
N ASN A 17 70.81 4.95 -12.46
CA ASN A 17 72.03 5.69 -12.69
C ASN A 17 71.88 7.13 -12.15
N ASN A 18 72.63 7.40 -11.08
CA ASN A 18 72.84 8.71 -10.51
C ASN A 18 73.93 9.42 -11.32
N SER A 19 73.70 10.66 -11.73
CA SER A 19 74.77 11.65 -11.75
C SER A 19 74.27 13.09 -11.82
N PHE A 20 74.74 13.82 -10.81
CA PHE A 20 74.95 15.26 -10.71
C PHE A 20 73.77 16.22 -10.49
N ALA A 21 73.66 16.58 -9.21
CA ALA A 21 73.01 17.76 -8.69
C ALA A 21 73.48 19.06 -9.35
N ARG A 22 72.52 19.95 -9.63
CA ARG A 22 72.65 21.37 -9.34
C ARG A 22 71.43 21.79 -8.53
N THR A 23 71.69 22.08 -7.27
CA THR A 23 70.81 22.79 -6.35
C THR A 23 70.44 24.15 -6.94
N ASN A 24 69.16 24.34 -7.21
CA ASN A 24 68.51 25.63 -7.07
C ASN A 24 67.26 25.39 -6.22
N SER A 25 67.38 25.74 -4.94
CA SER A 25 66.26 25.90 -4.03
C SER A 25 65.26 26.89 -4.64
N PHE A 26 64.11 26.40 -5.11
CA PHE A 26 63.00 27.26 -5.51
C PHE A 26 61.68 26.76 -4.92
N ASN A 27 61.19 27.55 -3.96
CA ASN A 27 59.81 27.73 -3.50
C ASN A 27 59.05 26.57 -2.85
N PHE A 28 59.22 26.50 -1.53
CA PHE A 28 58.24 25.99 -0.56
C PHE A 28 56.98 26.89 -0.42
N ASN A 29 56.57 27.62 -1.47
CA ASN A 29 55.55 28.69 -1.39
C ASN A 29 54.43 28.64 -2.46
N LEU A 30 54.42 27.68 -3.38
CA LEU A 30 53.37 27.58 -4.42
C LEU A 30 52.04 27.03 -3.88
N ALA A 31 52.05 26.04 -3.00
CA ALA A 31 50.81 25.50 -2.41
C ALA A 31 50.07 26.50 -1.49
N LYS A 32 50.80 27.48 -0.94
CA LYS A 32 50.25 28.53 -0.07
C LYS A 32 49.62 29.67 -0.87
N SER A 33 50.18 30.04 -2.03
CA SER A 33 49.58 31.08 -2.88
C SER A 33 48.27 30.62 -3.51
N ASP A 34 48.20 29.36 -3.95
CA ASP A 34 46.99 28.82 -4.58
C ASP A 34 45.84 28.66 -3.59
N SER A 35 46.14 28.32 -2.32
CA SER A 35 45.13 28.21 -1.26
C SER A 35 44.64 29.56 -0.73
N VAL A 36 45.51 30.57 -0.61
CA VAL A 36 45.12 31.94 -0.23
C VAL A 36 44.27 32.59 -1.32
N ASN A 37 44.62 32.36 -2.59
CA ASN A 37 43.82 32.85 -3.71
C ASN A 37 42.43 32.18 -3.74
N LEU A 38 42.36 30.88 -3.50
CA LEU A 38 41.09 30.14 -3.48
C LEU A 38 40.14 30.55 -2.35
N LEU A 39 40.66 30.92 -1.17
CA LEU A 39 39.84 31.45 -0.08
C LEU A 39 39.24 32.82 -0.43
N ALA A 40 40.00 33.68 -1.12
CA ALA A 40 39.51 34.97 -1.60
C ALA A 40 38.42 34.77 -2.66
N GLU A 41 38.65 33.89 -3.64
CA GLU A 41 37.66 33.49 -4.65
C GLU A 41 36.38 32.94 -4.00
N PHE A 42 36.50 32.09 -2.97
CA PHE A 42 35.35 31.60 -2.22
C PHE A 42 34.60 32.70 -1.46
N SER A 43 35.31 33.64 -0.84
CA SER A 43 34.71 34.75 -0.10
C SER A 43 33.93 35.67 -1.02
N LEU A 44 34.50 36.01 -2.19
CA LEU A 44 33.82 36.82 -3.21
C LEU A 44 32.60 36.08 -3.76
N PHE A 45 32.74 34.80 -4.13
CA PHE A 45 31.61 33.96 -4.56
C PHE A 45 30.46 33.99 -3.55
N TYR A 46 30.77 33.78 -2.27
CA TYR A 46 29.77 33.68 -1.22
C TYR A 46 29.07 35.02 -0.96
N GLU A 47 29.81 36.13 -0.92
CA GLU A 47 29.23 37.47 -0.70
C GLU A 47 28.38 37.93 -1.88
N TYR A 48 28.85 37.75 -3.13
CA TYR A 48 28.04 38.08 -4.30
C TYR A 48 26.76 37.23 -4.36
N TYR A 49 26.86 35.92 -4.10
CA TYR A 49 25.69 35.05 -4.04
C TYR A 49 24.70 35.49 -2.96
N LYS A 50 25.18 35.83 -1.75
CA LYS A 50 24.34 36.30 -0.64
C LYS A 50 23.60 37.60 -0.99
N ASN A 51 24.22 38.47 -1.76
CA ASN A 51 23.62 39.70 -2.27
C ASN A 51 22.75 39.49 -3.52
N LYS A 52 22.56 38.24 -3.97
CA LYS A 52 21.86 37.85 -5.20
C LYS A 52 22.46 38.46 -6.49
N ASP A 53 23.72 38.87 -6.43
CA ASP A 53 24.49 39.29 -7.60
C ASP A 53 25.10 38.06 -8.29
N PHE A 54 24.25 37.30 -8.97
CA PHE A 54 24.63 36.04 -9.59
C PHE A 54 25.60 36.21 -10.76
N GLN A 55 25.52 37.34 -11.48
CA GLN A 55 26.42 37.63 -12.59
C GLN A 55 27.85 37.82 -12.12
N SER A 56 28.06 38.50 -10.99
CA SER A 56 29.40 38.63 -10.39
C SER A 56 29.83 37.35 -9.67
N ALA A 57 28.90 36.59 -9.09
CA ALA A 57 29.22 35.38 -8.33
C ALA A 57 29.74 34.22 -9.21
N VAL A 58 29.18 34.03 -10.41
CA VAL A 58 29.36 32.80 -11.22
C VAL A 58 30.83 32.47 -11.52
N ASP A 59 31.64 33.47 -11.89
CA ASP A 59 33.04 33.26 -12.27
C ASP A 59 33.90 32.84 -11.06
N HIS A 60 33.67 33.48 -9.91
CA HIS A 60 34.30 33.12 -8.64
C HIS A 60 33.89 31.70 -8.22
N GLY A 61 32.60 31.35 -8.36
CA GLY A 61 32.08 30.01 -8.09
C GLY A 61 32.77 28.93 -8.92
N TRP A 62 32.93 29.17 -10.23
CA TRP A 62 33.63 28.22 -11.12
C TRP A 62 35.10 28.04 -10.77
N LYS A 63 35.80 29.11 -10.39
CA LYS A 63 37.19 29.00 -9.93
C LYS A 63 37.30 28.12 -8.68
N VAL A 64 36.41 28.31 -7.71
CA VAL A 64 36.37 27.46 -6.50
C VAL A 64 36.13 25.98 -6.86
N ILE A 65 35.15 25.72 -7.71
CA ILE A 65 34.72 24.36 -8.08
C ILE A 65 35.77 23.64 -8.93
N ASN A 66 36.39 24.33 -9.88
CA ASN A 66 37.33 23.71 -10.82
C ASN A 66 38.73 23.54 -10.25
N ILE A 67 39.16 24.40 -9.32
CA ILE A 67 40.48 24.30 -8.68
C ILE A 67 40.46 23.21 -7.59
N ASN A 68 39.72 23.42 -6.49
CA ASN A 68 39.58 22.43 -5.41
C ASN A 68 38.48 22.80 -4.39
N PRO A 69 37.26 22.24 -4.49
CA PRO A 69 36.15 22.63 -3.62
C PRO A 69 36.16 21.93 -2.24
N LYS A 70 37.07 20.98 -1.99
CA LYS A 70 37.02 20.07 -0.83
C LYS A 70 36.91 20.78 0.52
N ASN A 71 37.67 21.85 0.72
CA ASN A 71 37.69 22.61 1.98
C ASN A 71 36.43 23.47 2.19
N PHE A 72 35.58 23.61 1.17
CA PHE A 72 34.42 24.50 1.18
C PHE A 72 33.09 23.74 1.15
N LEU A 73 33.10 22.40 1.07
CA LEU A 73 31.90 21.57 0.91
C LEU A 73 30.84 21.82 2.00
N GLN A 74 31.27 22.11 3.23
CA GLN A 74 30.36 22.44 4.34
C GLN A 74 29.47 23.67 4.06
N TYR A 75 29.92 24.58 3.20
CA TYR A 75 29.17 25.77 2.80
C TYR A 75 28.30 25.55 1.56
N LYS A 76 28.24 24.32 1.05
CA LYS A 76 27.41 23.89 -0.08
C LYS A 76 27.59 24.73 -1.36
N PRO A 77 28.84 24.90 -1.86
CA PRO A 77 29.11 25.72 -3.04
C PRO A 77 28.38 25.20 -4.29
N PHE A 78 28.22 23.88 -4.42
CA PHE A 78 27.50 23.26 -5.53
C PHE A 78 26.02 23.65 -5.58
N LYS A 79 25.32 23.69 -4.44
CA LYS A 79 23.91 24.12 -4.39
C LYS A 79 23.74 25.61 -4.71
N LYS A 80 24.66 26.44 -4.22
CA LYS A 80 24.66 27.87 -4.54
C LYS A 80 24.91 28.12 -6.03
N MET A 81 25.82 27.35 -6.61
CA MET A 81 26.09 27.41 -8.03
C MET A 81 24.92 26.87 -8.86
N GLU A 82 24.24 25.83 -8.37
CA GLU A 82 22.99 25.33 -8.96
C GLU A 82 21.94 26.44 -9.02
N ASP A 83 21.69 27.15 -7.91
CA ASP A 83 20.72 28.26 -7.90
C ASP A 83 21.02 29.34 -8.95
N ILE A 84 22.31 29.68 -9.11
CA ILE A 84 22.77 30.64 -10.12
C ILE A 84 22.46 30.13 -11.53
N LEU A 85 22.84 28.89 -11.84
CA LEU A 85 22.66 28.32 -13.17
C LEU A 85 21.18 28.12 -13.52
N TRP A 86 20.35 27.77 -12.54
CA TRP A 86 18.89 27.69 -12.71
C TRP A 86 18.28 29.07 -12.97
N PHE A 87 18.70 30.09 -12.22
CA PHE A 87 18.29 31.47 -12.52
C PHE A 87 18.70 31.90 -13.93
N PHE A 88 19.91 31.55 -14.37
CA PHE A 88 20.35 31.85 -15.72
C PHE A 88 19.51 31.14 -16.79
N HIS A 89 19.21 29.86 -16.60
CA HIS A 89 18.36 29.09 -17.49
C HIS A 89 16.92 29.63 -17.56
N ASP A 90 16.29 29.87 -16.41
CA ASP A 90 14.85 30.17 -16.33
C ASP A 90 14.54 31.66 -16.53
N SER A 91 15.45 32.54 -16.13
CA SER A 91 15.20 34.00 -16.06
C SER A 91 16.06 34.83 -17.00
N LEU A 92 17.26 34.38 -17.40
CA LEU A 92 18.15 35.17 -18.27
C LEU A 92 18.24 34.66 -19.71
N ALA A 93 18.08 33.36 -19.94
CA ALA A 93 18.16 32.80 -21.28
C ALA A 93 17.07 33.38 -22.20
N LYS A 94 17.49 33.94 -23.33
CA LYS A 94 16.64 34.60 -24.32
C LYS A 94 16.31 33.70 -25.52
N SER A 95 16.95 32.54 -25.61
CA SER A 95 16.73 31.56 -26.67
C SER A 95 16.87 30.13 -26.14
N ASP A 96 16.34 29.17 -26.90
CA ASP A 96 16.49 27.75 -26.59
C ASP A 96 17.96 27.30 -26.68
N GLU A 97 18.76 27.91 -27.56
CA GLU A 97 20.20 27.62 -27.65
C GLU A 97 20.93 28.04 -26.36
N GLU A 98 20.60 29.20 -25.78
CA GLU A 98 21.15 29.64 -24.50
C GLU A 98 20.70 28.73 -23.35
N LYS A 99 19.42 28.31 -23.34
CA LYS A 99 18.92 27.33 -22.36
C LYS A 99 19.69 26.02 -22.42
N ILE A 100 19.96 25.50 -23.63
CA ILE A 100 20.75 24.29 -23.81
C ILE A 100 22.19 24.47 -23.28
N LYS A 101 22.83 25.63 -23.51
CA LYS A 101 24.16 25.93 -22.96
C LYS A 101 24.16 25.93 -21.43
N PHE A 102 23.13 26.52 -20.80
CA PHE A 102 23.00 26.48 -19.35
C PHE A 102 22.70 25.07 -18.84
N ALA A 103 21.93 24.27 -19.57
CA ALA A 103 21.70 22.87 -19.23
C ALA A 103 23.01 22.07 -19.25
N ASP A 104 23.82 22.17 -20.29
CA ASP A 104 25.12 21.49 -20.38
C ASP A 104 26.08 21.93 -19.26
N THR A 105 26.09 23.23 -18.97
CA THR A 105 26.88 23.81 -17.88
C THR A 105 26.41 23.29 -16.50
N THR A 106 25.11 23.11 -16.32
CA THR A 106 24.51 22.57 -15.10
C THR A 106 24.80 21.07 -14.93
N LEU A 107 24.76 20.30 -16.02
CA LEU A 107 25.14 18.89 -16.00
C LEU A 107 26.62 18.71 -15.61
N TYR A 108 27.51 19.57 -16.13
CA TYR A 108 28.91 19.58 -15.72
C TYR A 108 29.08 19.93 -14.23
N LEU A 109 28.32 20.90 -13.72
CA LEU A 109 28.29 21.22 -12.30
C LEU A 109 27.91 19.99 -11.46
N TYR A 110 26.87 19.26 -11.87
CA TYR A 110 26.42 18.07 -11.16
C TYR A 110 27.43 16.94 -11.22
N ASP A 111 28.11 16.73 -12.35
CA ASP A 111 29.20 15.75 -12.44
C ASP A 111 30.33 16.06 -11.47
N LYS A 112 30.68 17.34 -11.33
CA LYS A 112 31.63 17.80 -10.30
C LYS A 112 31.08 17.59 -8.90
N ALA A 113 29.81 17.91 -8.66
CA ALA A 113 29.17 17.74 -7.36
C ALA A 113 29.10 16.27 -6.94
N ILE A 114 28.85 15.35 -7.87
CA ILE A 114 28.84 13.91 -7.64
C ILE A 114 30.27 13.40 -7.40
N PHE A 115 31.25 13.89 -8.17
CA PHE A 115 32.65 13.48 -8.02
C PHE A 115 33.27 13.92 -6.68
N TYR A 116 32.98 15.16 -6.25
CA TYR A 116 33.50 15.70 -4.98
C TYR A 116 32.57 15.45 -3.78
N GLY A 117 31.31 15.13 -4.03
CA GLY A 117 30.27 15.04 -3.01
C GLY A 117 30.17 13.65 -2.42
N GLU A 118 30.19 13.57 -1.09
CA GLU A 118 29.94 12.32 -0.38
C GLU A 118 28.43 12.15 -0.09
N LYS A 119 27.85 13.02 0.76
CA LYS A 119 26.50 12.82 1.32
C LYS A 119 25.34 13.32 0.47
N GLU A 120 25.58 14.21 -0.50
CA GLU A 120 24.54 14.82 -1.34
C GLU A 120 24.60 14.32 -2.80
N ALA A 121 25.42 13.30 -3.11
CA ALA A 121 25.59 12.80 -4.48
C ALA A 121 24.26 12.30 -5.08
N SER A 122 23.41 11.63 -4.29
CA SER A 122 22.07 11.17 -4.72
C SER A 122 21.14 12.31 -5.12
N TYR A 123 21.16 13.42 -4.38
CA TYR A 123 20.42 14.63 -4.73
C TYR A 123 20.84 15.14 -6.12
N PHE A 124 22.14 15.30 -6.36
CA PHE A 124 22.63 15.78 -7.65
C PHE A 124 22.41 14.76 -8.78
N LEU A 125 22.41 13.46 -8.52
CA LEU A 125 22.04 12.44 -9.50
C LEU A 125 20.56 12.55 -9.91
N GLY A 126 19.64 12.72 -8.95
CA GLY A 126 18.22 12.94 -9.24
C GLY A 126 17.98 14.22 -10.03
N ARG A 127 18.65 15.32 -9.65
CA ARG A 127 18.63 16.59 -10.39
C ARG A 127 19.20 16.45 -11.80
N LYS A 128 20.32 15.73 -11.94
CA LYS A 128 20.95 15.46 -13.24
C LYS A 128 20.00 14.74 -14.18
N ALA A 129 19.35 13.67 -13.72
CA ALA A 129 18.36 12.95 -14.50
C ALA A 129 17.19 13.87 -14.91
N TYR A 130 16.71 14.73 -14.00
CA TYR A 130 15.67 15.72 -14.31
C TYR A 130 16.10 16.73 -15.38
N ILE A 131 17.33 17.26 -15.33
CA ILE A 131 17.84 18.19 -16.36
C ILE A 131 17.96 17.48 -17.72
N MET A 132 18.49 16.25 -17.72
CA MET A 132 18.57 15.41 -18.92
C MET A 132 17.19 15.19 -19.53
N GLU A 133 16.18 14.93 -18.70
CA GLU A 133 14.80 14.73 -19.10
C GLU A 133 14.13 16.01 -19.62
N MET A 134 14.13 17.07 -18.81
CA MET A 134 13.23 18.21 -18.99
C MET A 134 13.85 19.36 -19.77
N TRP A 135 15.16 19.59 -19.63
CA TRP A 135 15.84 20.71 -20.32
C TRP A 135 16.51 20.25 -21.61
N LYS A 136 17.08 19.04 -21.60
CA LYS A 136 17.77 18.46 -22.76
C LYS A 136 16.88 17.57 -23.62
N ASN A 137 15.72 17.13 -23.10
CA ASN A 137 14.80 16.21 -23.79
C ASN A 137 15.53 14.97 -24.33
N LEU A 138 16.45 14.41 -23.54
CA LEU A 138 17.16 13.18 -23.88
C LEU A 138 16.23 11.98 -23.85
N SER A 139 16.64 10.89 -24.51
CA SER A 139 15.78 9.72 -24.63
C SER A 139 15.60 9.01 -23.28
N ALA A 140 14.52 8.24 -23.15
CA ALA A 140 14.26 7.47 -21.93
C ALA A 140 15.38 6.45 -21.66
N GLU A 141 16.02 5.91 -22.71
CA GLU A 141 17.16 5.00 -22.57
C GLU A 141 18.37 5.67 -21.89
N GLU A 142 18.58 6.97 -22.11
CA GLU A 142 19.68 7.72 -21.49
C GLU A 142 19.34 8.20 -20.08
N VAL A 143 18.08 8.57 -19.83
CA VAL A 143 17.62 9.20 -18.58
C VAL A 143 17.35 8.19 -17.48
N ILE A 144 16.66 7.08 -17.80
CA ILE A 144 16.22 6.07 -16.81
C ILE A 144 17.39 5.53 -15.96
N PRO A 145 18.55 5.14 -16.53
CA PRO A 145 19.66 4.64 -15.74
C PRO A 145 20.20 5.64 -14.70
N VAL A 146 20.08 6.95 -14.97
CA VAL A 146 20.53 8.00 -14.05
C VAL A 146 19.58 8.13 -12.87
N TYR A 147 18.26 8.06 -13.10
CA TYR A 147 17.27 7.99 -12.02
C TYR A 147 17.40 6.70 -11.21
N GLU A 148 17.58 5.55 -11.87
CA GLU A 148 17.80 4.25 -11.20
C GLU A 148 19.05 4.33 -10.29
N ASN A 149 20.14 4.92 -10.77
CA ASN A 149 21.35 5.13 -9.98
C ASN A 149 21.12 6.09 -8.80
N ALA A 150 20.37 7.17 -8.99
CA ALA A 150 20.04 8.12 -7.92
C ALA A 150 19.32 7.43 -6.76
N ILE A 151 18.31 6.59 -7.06
CA ILE A 151 17.50 5.87 -6.08
C ILE A 151 18.30 4.73 -5.43
N ALA A 152 19.12 4.02 -6.21
CA ALA A 152 19.98 2.96 -5.68
C ALA A 152 21.03 3.51 -4.70
N THR A 153 21.53 4.72 -4.96
CA THR A 153 22.48 5.41 -4.08
C THR A 153 21.83 5.88 -2.78
N ASP A 154 20.58 6.34 -2.86
CA ASP A 154 19.82 6.81 -1.70
C ASP A 154 18.33 6.43 -1.81
N PRO A 155 17.90 5.37 -1.11
CA PRO A 155 16.50 4.96 -1.08
C PRO A 155 15.55 6.04 -0.51
N LYS A 156 16.07 7.02 0.24
CA LYS A 156 15.30 8.15 0.79
C LYS A 156 15.29 9.37 -0.12
N LEU A 157 15.79 9.25 -1.36
CA LEU A 157 15.66 10.29 -2.37
C LEU A 157 14.21 10.77 -2.45
N ASP A 158 14.05 12.09 -2.64
CA ASP A 158 12.74 12.73 -2.74
C ASP A 158 11.81 11.98 -3.70
N ASN A 159 10.59 11.69 -3.22
CA ASN A 159 9.58 10.95 -3.97
C ASN A 159 9.22 11.62 -5.30
N PHE A 160 9.47 12.92 -5.45
CA PHE A 160 9.39 13.62 -6.73
C PHE A 160 10.22 12.92 -7.83
N TYR A 161 11.48 12.57 -7.58
CA TYR A 161 12.33 11.92 -8.59
C TYR A 161 11.95 10.47 -8.82
N LYS A 162 11.44 9.79 -7.77
CA LYS A 162 10.88 8.44 -7.91
C LYS A 162 9.63 8.45 -8.80
N ASP A 163 8.72 9.42 -8.62
CA ASP A 163 7.55 9.59 -9.50
C ASP A 163 7.97 9.89 -10.95
N ARG A 164 9.01 10.72 -11.17
CA ARG A 164 9.55 10.94 -12.53
C ARG A 164 10.00 9.64 -13.19
N LEU A 165 10.75 8.79 -12.46
CA LEU A 165 11.16 7.49 -12.97
C LEU A 165 9.95 6.59 -13.27
N GLY A 166 8.98 6.52 -12.35
CA GLY A 166 7.77 5.72 -12.54
C GLY A 166 6.95 6.16 -13.75
N LEU A 167 6.86 7.46 -14.01
CA LEU A 167 6.24 8.02 -15.21
C LEU A 167 7.00 7.67 -16.48
N LEU A 168 8.33 7.72 -16.46
CA LEU A 168 9.16 7.32 -17.59
C LEU A 168 9.00 5.83 -17.90
N TYR A 169 8.96 4.97 -16.88
CA TYR A 169 8.66 3.56 -17.07
C TYR A 169 7.28 3.36 -17.71
N ALA A 170 6.24 3.96 -17.16
CA ALA A 170 4.87 3.82 -17.66
C ALA A 170 4.74 4.30 -19.11
N LYS A 171 5.35 5.44 -19.45
CA LYS A 171 5.27 6.04 -20.79
C LYS A 171 6.05 5.25 -21.85
N ASN A 172 7.14 4.61 -21.47
CA ASN A 172 8.06 3.93 -22.40
C ASN A 172 8.00 2.40 -22.26
N ASP A 173 6.93 1.86 -21.69
CA ASP A 173 6.73 0.41 -21.62
C ASP A 173 6.58 -0.20 -23.01
N ASN A 174 7.19 -1.38 -23.17
CA ASN A 174 6.99 -2.22 -24.34
C ASN A 174 7.05 -3.70 -23.93
N GLU A 175 6.74 -4.59 -24.86
CA GLU A 175 6.60 -6.03 -24.59
C GLU A 175 7.87 -6.69 -24.00
N THR A 176 9.05 -6.08 -24.18
CA THR A 176 10.34 -6.70 -23.86
C THR A 176 11.06 -6.07 -22.67
N ASN A 177 10.83 -4.79 -22.37
CA ASN A 177 11.61 -4.07 -21.34
C ASN A 177 11.06 -4.26 -19.91
N GLY A 178 9.80 -4.68 -19.75
CA GLY A 178 9.16 -4.90 -18.46
C GLY A 178 9.00 -3.63 -17.61
N TYR A 179 8.99 -2.45 -18.23
CA TYR A 179 8.90 -1.19 -17.49
C TYR A 179 7.60 -1.02 -16.74
N LYS A 180 6.47 -1.54 -17.25
CA LYS A 180 5.21 -1.55 -16.49
C LYS A 180 5.32 -2.31 -15.18
N LEU A 181 6.10 -3.41 -15.14
CA LEU A 181 6.38 -4.13 -13.89
C LEU A 181 7.29 -3.31 -12.96
N LYS A 182 8.31 -2.64 -13.50
CA LYS A 182 9.18 -1.75 -12.72
C LYS A 182 8.38 -0.57 -12.13
N ALA A 183 7.49 0.05 -12.91
CA ALA A 183 6.61 1.11 -12.45
C ALA A 183 5.67 0.61 -11.35
N LEU A 184 5.07 -0.58 -11.54
CA LEU A 184 4.19 -1.19 -10.56
C LEU A 184 4.94 -1.45 -9.24
N ASP A 185 6.14 -2.03 -9.29
CA ASP A 185 6.97 -2.28 -8.10
C ASP A 185 7.32 -0.97 -7.38
N LEU A 186 7.72 0.05 -8.14
CA LEU A 186 8.06 1.36 -7.59
C LEU A 186 6.88 2.03 -6.90
N TYR A 187 5.73 2.12 -7.56
CA TYR A 187 4.56 2.75 -6.96
C TYR A 187 3.95 1.92 -5.83
N SER A 188 4.07 0.59 -5.86
CA SER A 188 3.65 -0.25 -4.74
C SER A 188 4.48 0.07 -3.50
N LYS A 189 5.81 0.15 -3.62
CA LYS A 189 6.70 0.58 -2.52
C LYS A 189 6.37 1.97 -2.01
N LEU A 190 6.14 2.93 -2.91
CA LEU A 190 5.76 4.29 -2.53
C LEU A 190 4.43 4.33 -1.76
N SER A 191 3.45 3.51 -2.16
CA SER A 191 2.17 3.38 -1.44
C SER A 191 2.30 2.74 -0.06
N GLU A 192 3.30 1.86 0.13
CA GLU A 192 3.60 1.28 1.44
C GLU A 192 4.33 2.29 2.35
N GLU A 193 5.23 3.10 1.78
CA GLU A 193 5.97 4.16 2.49
C GLU A 193 5.06 5.34 2.90
N ASP A 194 4.09 5.68 2.05
CA ASP A 194 3.13 6.77 2.26
C ASP A 194 1.70 6.34 1.89
N PRO A 195 1.02 5.59 2.79
CA PRO A 195 -0.32 5.04 2.52
C PRO A 195 -1.43 6.09 2.41
N THR A 196 -1.18 7.33 2.86
CA THR A 196 -2.15 8.42 2.82
C THR A 196 -2.16 9.17 1.50
N ASN A 197 -1.17 8.89 0.64
CA ASN A 197 -1.01 9.57 -0.63
C ASN A 197 -1.65 8.76 -1.76
N ASP A 198 -2.88 9.13 -2.08
CA ASP A 198 -3.68 8.49 -3.13
C ASP A 198 -3.05 8.59 -4.53
N VAL A 199 -2.07 9.47 -4.74
CA VAL A 199 -1.37 9.59 -6.03
C VAL A 199 -0.74 8.24 -6.41
N TRP A 200 -0.15 7.51 -5.47
CA TRP A 200 0.49 6.22 -5.78
C TRP A 200 -0.52 5.17 -6.25
N LEU A 201 -1.69 5.13 -5.62
CA LEU A 201 -2.77 4.24 -6.04
C LEU A 201 -3.32 4.65 -7.41
N GLN A 202 -3.48 5.94 -7.67
CA GLN A 202 -3.87 6.45 -8.99
C GLN A 202 -2.84 6.11 -10.08
N ARG A 203 -1.54 6.21 -9.76
CA ARG A 203 -0.46 5.81 -10.67
C ARG A 203 -0.55 4.33 -10.99
N ILE A 204 -0.75 3.47 -9.99
CA ILE A 204 -0.90 2.02 -10.19
C ILE A 204 -2.15 1.69 -11.02
N ASP A 205 -3.30 2.26 -10.68
CA ASP A 205 -4.55 2.05 -11.42
C ASP A 205 -4.42 2.53 -12.88
N GLY A 206 -3.63 3.58 -13.14
CA GLY A 206 -3.33 4.09 -14.48
C GLY A 206 -2.27 3.33 -15.28
N LEU A 207 -1.58 2.33 -14.70
CA LEU A 207 -0.63 1.49 -15.44
C LEU A 207 -1.30 0.50 -16.40
N ALA A 208 -2.61 0.31 -16.26
CA ALA A 208 -3.40 -0.61 -17.04
C ALA A 208 -4.61 0.11 -17.64
N SER A 209 -5.03 -0.33 -18.82
CA SER A 209 -6.16 0.25 -19.54
C SER A 209 -7.50 -0.17 -18.92
N ASN A 210 -7.51 -1.31 -18.23
CA ASN A 210 -8.69 -1.89 -17.61
C ASN A 210 -8.30 -2.79 -16.42
N PRO A 211 -9.29 -3.18 -15.59
CA PRO A 211 -9.07 -4.05 -14.44
C PRO A 211 -8.38 -5.39 -14.74
N ASP A 212 -8.71 -6.04 -15.85
CA ASP A 212 -8.17 -7.38 -16.17
C ASP A 212 -6.67 -7.31 -16.49
N GLU A 213 -6.25 -6.28 -17.23
CA GLU A 213 -4.83 -6.03 -17.49
C GLU A 213 -4.07 -5.79 -16.17
N LEU A 214 -4.62 -5.01 -15.23
CA LEU A 214 -3.96 -4.79 -13.94
C LEU A 214 -3.85 -6.06 -13.10
N ILE A 215 -4.90 -6.88 -13.10
CA ILE A 215 -4.92 -8.21 -12.47
C ILE A 215 -3.79 -9.07 -13.04
N ASP A 216 -3.66 -9.13 -14.36
CA ASP A 216 -2.67 -9.97 -15.04
C ASP A 216 -1.24 -9.46 -14.81
N VAL A 217 -1.03 -8.14 -14.78
CA VAL A 217 0.27 -7.54 -14.45
C VAL A 217 0.65 -7.84 -13.00
N ARG A 218 -0.27 -7.70 -12.03
CA ARG A 218 -0.01 -8.07 -10.62
C ARG A 218 0.21 -9.57 -10.44
N ASN A 219 -0.50 -10.40 -11.19
CA ASN A 219 -0.26 -11.84 -11.21
C ASN A 219 1.17 -12.13 -11.69
N LYS A 220 1.57 -11.56 -12.83
CA LYS A 220 2.93 -11.71 -13.38
C LYS A 220 4.00 -11.21 -12.40
N ALA A 221 3.77 -10.08 -11.74
CA ALA A 221 4.68 -9.56 -10.71
C ALA A 221 4.87 -10.55 -9.56
N TRP A 222 3.78 -11.20 -9.11
CA TRP A 222 3.86 -12.24 -8.10
C TRP A 222 4.49 -13.54 -8.62
N GLU A 223 4.20 -13.99 -9.84
CA GLU A 223 4.83 -15.20 -10.42
C GLU A 223 6.36 -15.07 -10.54
N LEU A 224 6.88 -13.86 -10.79
CA LEU A 224 8.32 -13.60 -10.82
C LEU A 224 8.99 -13.72 -9.44
N ASP A 225 8.21 -13.64 -8.37
CA ASP A 225 8.68 -13.65 -6.98
C ASP A 225 7.60 -14.28 -6.08
N LYS A 226 7.36 -15.57 -6.31
CA LYS A 226 6.17 -16.27 -5.80
C LYS A 226 6.10 -16.34 -4.28
N GLU A 227 7.23 -16.22 -3.61
CA GLU A 227 7.34 -16.28 -2.16
C GLU A 227 7.07 -14.93 -1.47
N ASN A 228 6.92 -13.85 -2.24
CA ASN A 228 6.73 -12.50 -1.71
C ASN A 228 5.29 -12.24 -1.27
N LEU A 229 5.10 -12.07 0.04
CA LEU A 229 3.77 -11.84 0.64
C LEU A 229 3.13 -10.51 0.20
N SER A 230 3.91 -9.43 0.04
CA SER A 230 3.36 -8.13 -0.40
C SER A 230 2.81 -8.21 -1.83
N LYS A 231 3.56 -8.85 -2.75
CA LYS A 231 3.11 -9.06 -4.13
C LYS A 231 1.88 -9.97 -4.19
N ALA A 232 1.87 -11.06 -3.42
CA ALA A 232 0.69 -11.92 -3.29
C ALA A 232 -0.54 -11.13 -2.79
N TYR A 233 -0.36 -10.31 -1.75
CA TYR A 233 -1.43 -9.48 -1.18
C TYR A 233 -1.93 -8.44 -2.17
N SER A 234 -1.04 -7.77 -2.89
CA SER A 234 -1.40 -6.82 -3.94
C SER A 234 -2.20 -7.48 -5.06
N TYR A 235 -1.79 -8.66 -5.53
CA TYR A 235 -2.56 -9.41 -6.50
C TYR A 235 -3.95 -9.80 -5.96
N ALA A 236 -3.99 -10.34 -4.73
CA ALA A 236 -5.24 -10.75 -4.08
C ALA A 236 -6.23 -9.59 -3.90
N GLU A 237 -5.77 -8.45 -3.39
CA GLU A 237 -6.58 -7.26 -3.16
C GLU A 237 -7.08 -6.65 -4.47
N THR A 238 -6.29 -6.69 -5.53
CA THR A 238 -6.74 -6.23 -6.86
C THR A 238 -7.83 -7.14 -7.42
N CYS A 239 -7.65 -8.46 -7.34
CA CYS A 239 -8.69 -9.41 -7.71
C CYS A 239 -9.97 -9.15 -6.89
N TYR A 240 -9.86 -8.92 -5.59
CA TYR A 240 -10.99 -8.60 -4.72
C TYR A 240 -11.67 -7.28 -5.08
N LYS A 241 -10.90 -6.20 -5.26
CA LYS A 241 -11.38 -4.84 -5.62
C LYS A 241 -12.21 -4.89 -6.90
N PHE A 242 -11.76 -5.66 -7.88
CA PHE A 242 -12.44 -5.82 -9.17
C PHE A 242 -13.37 -7.04 -9.23
N GLN A 243 -13.73 -7.60 -8.07
CA GLN A 243 -14.71 -8.69 -7.92
C GLN A 243 -14.37 -9.98 -8.68
N ASN A 244 -13.10 -10.18 -9.04
CA ASN A 244 -12.57 -11.42 -9.59
C ASN A 244 -12.24 -12.39 -8.43
N TYR A 245 -13.27 -12.79 -7.70
CA TYR A 245 -13.13 -13.53 -6.44
C TYR A 245 -12.48 -14.91 -6.66
N GLU A 246 -12.73 -15.55 -7.79
CA GLU A 246 -12.11 -16.83 -8.16
C GLU A 246 -10.59 -16.73 -8.21
N LYS A 247 -10.05 -15.70 -8.89
CA LYS A 247 -8.60 -15.45 -8.92
C LYS A 247 -8.05 -15.01 -7.56
N ALA A 248 -8.86 -14.35 -6.72
CA ALA A 248 -8.45 -13.88 -5.39
C ALA A 248 -8.17 -15.02 -4.39
N VAL A 249 -8.83 -16.18 -4.55
CA VAL A 249 -8.66 -17.33 -3.64
C VAL A 249 -7.20 -17.78 -3.56
N ILE A 250 -6.54 -17.97 -4.70
CA ILE A 250 -5.19 -18.56 -4.78
C ILE A 250 -4.15 -17.77 -3.96
N PRO A 251 -3.98 -16.44 -4.17
CA PRO A 251 -3.03 -15.68 -3.37
C PRO A 251 -3.45 -15.53 -1.90
N PHE A 252 -4.75 -15.44 -1.58
CA PHE A 252 -5.17 -15.41 -0.17
C PHE A 252 -4.92 -16.74 0.56
N GLU A 253 -5.16 -17.88 -0.09
CA GLU A 253 -4.81 -19.21 0.44
C GLU A 253 -3.29 -19.34 0.66
N PHE A 254 -2.49 -18.84 -0.29
CA PHE A 254 -1.04 -18.78 -0.12
C PHE A 254 -0.64 -17.93 1.10
N LEU A 255 -1.24 -16.73 1.26
CA LEU A 255 -0.93 -15.83 2.37
C LEU A 255 -1.26 -16.44 3.73
N VAL A 256 -2.43 -17.06 3.89
CA VAL A 256 -2.80 -17.70 5.16
C VAL A 256 -1.97 -18.95 5.46
N ASN A 257 -1.44 -19.62 4.43
CA ASN A 257 -0.53 -20.75 4.63
C ASN A 257 0.87 -20.29 5.06
N LYS A 258 1.34 -19.15 4.54
CA LYS A 258 2.68 -18.60 4.87
C LYS A 258 2.69 -17.82 6.19
N ALA A 259 1.60 -17.12 6.51
CA ALA A 259 1.45 -16.33 7.73
C ALA A 259 0.09 -16.61 8.39
N PRO A 260 -0.07 -17.80 9.01
CA PRO A 260 -1.35 -18.29 9.54
C PRO A 260 -1.86 -17.53 10.77
N ASP A 261 -1.03 -16.68 11.37
CA ASP A 261 -1.33 -15.84 12.54
C ASP A 261 -1.84 -14.44 12.17
N ILE A 262 -1.76 -14.04 10.89
CA ILE A 262 -2.25 -12.74 10.42
C ILE A 262 -3.77 -12.81 10.17
N ALA A 263 -4.55 -12.36 11.15
CA ALA A 263 -6.01 -12.38 11.10
C ALA A 263 -6.60 -11.64 9.88
N ASN A 264 -5.96 -10.57 9.40
CA ASN A 264 -6.42 -9.83 8.22
C ASN A 264 -6.49 -10.71 6.96
N TYR A 265 -5.52 -11.60 6.74
CA TYR A 265 -5.51 -12.50 5.58
C TYR A 265 -6.67 -13.50 5.64
N TRP A 266 -6.93 -14.07 6.82
CA TRP A 266 -8.08 -14.95 7.03
C TRP A 266 -9.42 -14.23 6.83
N ARG A 267 -9.53 -12.97 7.27
CA ARG A 267 -10.73 -12.15 7.09
C ARG A 267 -11.02 -11.88 5.61
N LYS A 268 -9.98 -11.54 4.84
CA LYS A 268 -10.08 -11.34 3.39
C LYS A 268 -10.45 -12.64 2.67
N LEU A 269 -9.78 -13.75 3.02
CA LEU A 269 -10.09 -15.08 2.45
C LEU A 269 -11.52 -15.53 2.77
N ALA A 270 -11.99 -15.35 4.01
CA ALA A 270 -13.36 -15.67 4.41
C ALA A 270 -14.38 -14.83 3.62
N SER A 271 -14.11 -13.54 3.43
CA SER A 271 -14.94 -12.66 2.59
C SER A 271 -15.01 -13.16 1.14
N VAL A 272 -13.87 -13.55 0.56
CA VAL A 272 -13.82 -14.13 -0.80
C VAL A 272 -14.65 -15.41 -0.88
N TYR A 273 -14.50 -16.35 0.07
CA TYR A 273 -15.32 -17.56 0.07
C TYR A 273 -16.81 -17.27 0.22
N ASN A 274 -17.19 -16.28 1.02
CA ASN A 274 -18.60 -15.86 1.14
C ASN A 274 -19.16 -15.30 -0.16
N LYS A 275 -18.36 -14.54 -0.92
CA LYS A 275 -18.73 -14.00 -2.24
C LYS A 275 -18.89 -15.07 -3.31
N LEU A 276 -18.14 -16.16 -3.18
CA LEU A 276 -18.22 -17.35 -4.04
C LEU A 276 -19.25 -18.39 -3.56
N ASP A 277 -20.00 -18.09 -2.50
CA ASP A 277 -20.90 -19.04 -1.82
C ASP A 277 -20.22 -20.38 -1.42
N ARG A 278 -18.89 -20.39 -1.26
CA ARG A 278 -18.08 -21.52 -0.77
C ARG A 278 -18.20 -21.65 0.75
N THR A 279 -19.39 -21.96 1.21
CA THR A 279 -19.76 -21.93 2.64
C THR A 279 -18.88 -22.83 3.51
N SER A 280 -18.51 -24.02 3.04
CA SER A 280 -17.64 -24.94 3.79
C SER A 280 -16.24 -24.37 4.04
N ASP A 281 -15.68 -23.65 3.08
CA ASP A 281 -14.35 -23.07 3.19
C ASP A 281 -14.38 -21.78 4.00
N GLY A 282 -15.42 -20.96 3.83
CA GLY A 282 -15.69 -19.81 4.70
C GLY A 282 -15.77 -20.21 6.17
N LEU A 283 -16.47 -21.31 6.50
CA LEU A 283 -16.54 -21.83 7.87
C LEU A 283 -15.16 -22.23 8.43
N LYS A 284 -14.26 -22.79 7.61
CA LYS A 284 -12.88 -23.11 8.05
C LYS A 284 -12.10 -21.82 8.35
N ALA A 285 -12.19 -20.83 7.46
CA ALA A 285 -11.51 -19.54 7.65
C ALA A 285 -12.01 -18.81 8.90
N TYR A 286 -13.31 -18.76 9.14
CA TYR A 286 -13.85 -18.13 10.35
C TYR A 286 -13.55 -18.90 11.63
N LYS A 287 -13.47 -20.24 11.60
CA LYS A 287 -12.99 -21.02 12.75
C LYS A 287 -11.57 -20.58 13.13
N LYS A 288 -10.71 -20.37 12.13
CA LYS A 288 -9.36 -19.86 12.37
C LYS A 288 -9.37 -18.44 12.93
N LEU A 289 -10.24 -17.57 12.42
CA LEU A 289 -10.42 -16.22 12.98
C LEU A 289 -10.86 -16.22 14.44
N ILE A 290 -11.71 -17.16 14.87
CA ILE A 290 -12.11 -17.29 16.28
C ILE A 290 -10.93 -17.75 17.15
N GLU A 291 -10.05 -18.61 16.64
CA GLU A 291 -8.82 -18.98 17.37
C GLU A 291 -7.89 -17.79 17.57
N LEU A 292 -7.76 -16.93 16.55
CA LEU A 292 -6.88 -15.75 16.58
C LEU A 292 -7.49 -14.57 17.36
N GLU A 293 -8.80 -14.36 17.22
CA GLU A 293 -9.54 -13.22 17.76
C GLU A 293 -10.83 -13.70 18.48
N PRO A 294 -10.72 -14.38 19.63
CA PRO A 294 -11.88 -14.95 20.33
C PRO A 294 -12.86 -13.91 20.89
N SER A 295 -12.44 -12.66 21.05
CA SER A 295 -13.32 -11.55 21.48
C SER A 295 -13.98 -10.82 20.31
N ASN A 296 -13.62 -11.14 19.07
CA ASN A 296 -14.19 -10.48 17.90
C ASN A 296 -15.56 -11.09 17.57
N ARG A 297 -16.61 -10.36 17.95
CA ARG A 297 -18.00 -10.80 17.86
C ARG A 297 -18.49 -10.99 16.43
N ASP A 298 -17.93 -10.25 15.48
CA ASP A 298 -18.27 -10.36 14.05
C ASP A 298 -17.93 -11.74 13.50
N ASN A 299 -16.88 -12.40 14.01
CA ASN A 299 -16.51 -13.74 13.58
C ASN A 299 -17.63 -14.74 13.91
N TYR A 300 -18.20 -14.69 15.12
CA TYR A 300 -19.33 -15.53 15.51
C TYR A 300 -20.59 -15.22 14.71
N LEU A 301 -20.88 -13.93 14.48
CA LEU A 301 -22.04 -13.52 13.68
C LEU A 301 -21.96 -14.09 12.26
N ASN A 302 -20.81 -13.95 11.60
CA ASN A 302 -20.59 -14.44 10.24
C ASN A 302 -20.70 -15.97 10.15
N ILE A 303 -20.16 -16.72 11.12
CA ILE A 303 -20.37 -18.18 11.18
C ILE A 303 -21.86 -18.49 11.35
N GLY A 304 -22.58 -17.74 12.18
CA GLY A 304 -24.02 -17.89 12.35
C GLY A 304 -24.78 -17.73 11.05
N GLN A 305 -24.44 -16.72 10.25
CA GLN A 305 -25.03 -16.51 8.93
C GLN A 305 -24.70 -17.64 7.95
N LEU A 306 -23.48 -18.19 8.00
CA LEU A 306 -23.10 -19.34 7.17
C LEU A 306 -23.87 -20.60 7.54
N PHE A 307 -24.05 -20.89 8.83
CA PHE A 307 -24.91 -22.00 9.28
C PHE A 307 -26.37 -21.79 8.92
N TYR A 308 -26.86 -20.54 8.98
CA TYR A 308 -28.20 -20.17 8.55
C TYR A 308 -28.41 -20.46 7.06
N LYS A 309 -27.45 -20.08 6.20
CA LYS A 309 -27.48 -20.36 4.75
C LYS A 309 -27.62 -21.85 4.42
N ILE A 310 -26.99 -22.73 5.19
CA ILE A 310 -27.06 -24.19 4.98
C ILE A 310 -28.18 -24.87 5.80
N GLY A 311 -29.10 -24.10 6.38
CA GLY A 311 -30.27 -24.62 7.09
C GLY A 311 -30.00 -25.18 8.49
N GLN A 312 -28.78 -25.02 9.03
CA GLN A 312 -28.44 -25.47 10.39
C GLN A 312 -28.85 -24.42 11.44
N LEU A 313 -30.16 -24.23 11.60
CA LEU A 313 -30.75 -23.17 12.42
C LEU A 313 -30.31 -23.24 13.90
N SER A 314 -30.25 -24.44 14.48
CA SER A 314 -29.79 -24.62 15.88
C SER A 314 -28.35 -24.12 16.09
N THR A 315 -27.46 -24.47 15.16
CA THR A 315 -26.05 -24.08 15.21
C THR A 315 -25.92 -22.58 14.96
N ALA A 316 -26.63 -22.03 13.98
CA ALA A 316 -26.64 -20.60 13.68
C ALA A 316 -27.04 -19.77 14.90
N ARG A 317 -28.14 -20.14 15.57
CA ARG A 317 -28.60 -19.50 16.80
C ARG A 317 -27.54 -19.52 17.90
N THR A 318 -26.87 -20.66 18.08
CA THR A 318 -25.78 -20.78 19.08
C THR A 318 -24.66 -19.78 18.80
N GLN A 319 -24.32 -19.56 17.53
CA GLN A 319 -23.28 -18.57 17.16
C GLN A 319 -23.76 -17.13 17.33
N TYR A 320 -25.02 -16.81 17.04
CA TYR A 320 -25.58 -15.49 17.34
C TYR A 320 -25.57 -15.17 18.84
N GLN A 321 -25.82 -16.18 19.68
CA GLN A 321 -25.71 -16.02 21.14
C GLN A 321 -24.26 -15.80 21.59
N LYS A 322 -23.30 -16.51 21.00
CA LYS A 322 -21.88 -16.23 21.24
C LYS A 322 -21.49 -14.84 20.77
N ALA A 323 -21.98 -14.41 19.62
CA ALA A 323 -21.75 -13.08 19.09
C ALA A 323 -22.26 -11.98 20.04
N SER A 324 -23.44 -12.14 20.63
CA SER A 324 -23.96 -11.16 21.60
C SER A 324 -23.21 -11.17 22.94
N GLN A 325 -22.55 -12.28 23.30
CA GLN A 325 -21.82 -12.44 24.57
C GLN A 325 -20.31 -12.16 24.48
N ALA A 326 -19.72 -12.15 23.28
CA ALA A 326 -18.26 -12.13 23.11
C ALA A 326 -17.58 -10.78 23.44
N SER A 327 -18.33 -9.70 23.70
CA SER A 327 -17.81 -8.50 24.37
C SER A 327 -18.93 -7.75 25.11
N SER A 328 -18.57 -6.79 25.95
CA SER A 328 -19.44 -6.13 26.93
C SER A 328 -20.46 -5.17 26.32
N ASP A 329 -20.16 -4.56 25.19
CA ASP A 329 -21.00 -3.48 24.65
C ASP A 329 -22.27 -4.07 24.03
N PRO A 330 -23.48 -3.61 24.35
CA PRO A 330 -24.70 -4.16 23.74
C PRO A 330 -24.65 -4.08 22.21
N TRP A 331 -24.98 -5.19 21.54
CA TRP A 331 -25.01 -5.27 20.08
C TRP A 331 -26.32 -5.90 19.62
N ASP A 332 -27.05 -5.17 18.79
CA ASP A 332 -28.42 -5.51 18.38
C ASP A 332 -28.46 -6.54 17.24
N LEU A 333 -27.47 -6.52 16.36
CA LEU A 333 -27.43 -7.30 15.13
C LEU A 333 -27.56 -8.83 15.35
N PRO A 334 -26.93 -9.45 16.37
CA PRO A 334 -27.16 -10.88 16.65
C PRO A 334 -28.59 -11.20 17.05
N PHE A 335 -29.28 -10.32 17.79
CA PHE A 335 -30.69 -10.50 18.14
C PHE A 335 -31.59 -10.34 16.92
N TYR A 336 -31.27 -9.39 16.04
CA TYR A 336 -31.95 -9.25 14.76
C TYR A 336 -31.85 -10.53 13.92
N TYR A 337 -30.66 -11.11 13.78
CA TYR A 337 -30.49 -12.36 13.05
C TYR A 337 -31.08 -13.58 13.76
N GLU A 338 -31.05 -13.65 15.10
CA GLU A 338 -31.75 -14.71 15.87
C GLU A 338 -33.28 -14.63 15.65
N ALA A 339 -33.85 -13.42 15.58
CA ALA A 339 -35.27 -13.21 15.30
C ALA A 339 -35.65 -13.60 13.87
N GLN A 340 -34.85 -13.23 12.86
CA GLN A 340 -35.05 -13.66 11.47
C GLN A 340 -35.03 -15.19 11.34
N LEU A 341 -34.17 -15.83 12.13
CA LEU A 341 -34.06 -17.28 12.16
C LEU A 341 -35.34 -17.95 12.71
N TYR A 342 -35.95 -17.40 13.77
CA TYR A 342 -37.27 -17.86 14.24
C TYR A 342 -38.36 -17.63 13.20
N GLU A 343 -38.33 -16.48 12.54
CA GLU A 343 -39.29 -16.15 11.49
C GLU A 343 -39.21 -17.13 10.31
N GLN A 344 -38.00 -17.48 9.86
CA GLN A 344 -37.81 -18.48 8.81
C GLN A 344 -38.30 -19.87 9.23
N ALA A 345 -38.03 -20.27 10.48
CA ALA A 345 -38.50 -21.54 11.00
C ALA A 345 -40.03 -21.61 10.98
N ALA A 346 -40.71 -20.54 11.40
CA ALA A 346 -42.18 -20.45 11.36
C ALA A 346 -42.74 -20.52 9.93
N ARG A 347 -42.11 -19.84 8.97
CA ARG A 347 -42.52 -19.85 7.56
C ARG A 347 -42.40 -21.23 6.90
N ASN A 348 -41.43 -22.05 7.31
CA ASN A 348 -41.14 -23.34 6.70
C ASN A 348 -41.97 -24.50 7.30
N CYS A 349 -42.83 -24.22 8.27
CA CYS A 349 -43.62 -25.21 8.98
C CYS A 349 -45.10 -25.11 8.60
N GLY A 350 -45.97 -24.81 9.56
CA GLY A 350 -47.40 -24.66 9.34
C GLY A 350 -47.88 -23.23 9.58
N PHE A 351 -49.18 -23.08 9.77
CA PHE A 351 -49.74 -21.85 10.34
C PHE A 351 -50.83 -22.17 11.38
N ASP A 352 -50.42 -22.87 12.42
CA ASP A 352 -51.17 -23.17 13.62
C ASP A 352 -50.74 -22.30 14.82
N PHE A 353 -51.25 -22.63 16.00
CA PHE A 353 -50.97 -21.87 17.21
C PHE A 353 -49.48 -21.85 17.59
N MET A 354 -48.74 -22.93 17.37
CA MET A 354 -47.30 -22.97 17.63
C MET A 354 -46.51 -22.12 16.66
N ASP A 355 -46.85 -22.12 15.37
CA ASP A 355 -46.21 -21.22 14.41
C ASP A 355 -46.42 -19.75 14.80
N LYS A 356 -47.64 -19.39 15.24
CA LYS A 356 -47.93 -18.06 15.80
C LYS A 356 -47.09 -17.78 17.06
N CYS A 357 -46.95 -18.73 17.98
CA CYS A 357 -46.08 -18.58 19.16
C CYS A 357 -44.60 -18.38 18.77
N VAL A 358 -44.12 -19.02 17.71
CA VAL A 358 -42.76 -18.78 17.19
C VAL A 358 -42.62 -17.39 16.56
N TYR A 359 -43.64 -16.90 15.84
CA TYR A 359 -43.67 -15.49 15.40
C TYR A 359 -43.67 -14.52 16.58
N GLN A 360 -44.37 -14.83 17.67
CA GLN A 360 -44.32 -14.01 18.89
C GLN A 360 -42.91 -14.00 19.50
N LEU A 361 -42.23 -15.16 19.55
CA LEU A 361 -40.84 -15.22 19.99
C LEU A 361 -39.91 -14.39 19.07
N ALA A 362 -40.14 -14.42 17.76
CA ALA A 362 -39.41 -13.58 16.81
C ALA A 362 -39.63 -12.09 17.12
N VAL A 363 -40.88 -11.66 17.31
CA VAL A 363 -41.24 -10.27 17.68
C VAL A 363 -40.57 -9.85 18.99
N ASP A 364 -40.60 -10.69 20.02
CA ASP A 364 -39.96 -10.38 21.30
C ASP A 364 -38.44 -10.30 21.19
N THR A 365 -37.84 -11.09 20.30
CA THR A 365 -36.41 -11.05 20.02
C THR A 365 -36.04 -9.80 19.20
N TYR A 366 -36.86 -9.38 18.21
CA TYR A 366 -36.69 -8.10 17.53
C TYR A 366 -36.82 -6.92 18.49
N ARG A 367 -37.75 -6.97 19.46
CA ARG A 367 -37.87 -5.91 20.50
C ARG A 367 -36.59 -5.74 21.29
N LYS A 368 -35.84 -6.82 21.57
CA LYS A 368 -34.51 -6.72 22.20
C LYS A 368 -33.53 -5.94 21.33
N ALA A 369 -33.48 -6.22 20.01
CA ALA A 369 -32.65 -5.46 19.07
C ALA A 369 -33.05 -3.97 19.03
N VAL A 370 -34.36 -3.68 19.01
CA VAL A 370 -34.87 -2.30 19.06
C VAL A 370 -34.48 -1.57 20.34
N ASN A 371 -34.55 -2.25 21.48
CA ASN A 371 -34.21 -1.67 22.78
C ASN A 371 -32.70 -1.38 22.92
N ILE A 372 -31.85 -2.16 22.26
CA ILE A 372 -30.40 -1.89 22.19
C ILE A 372 -30.13 -0.67 21.31
N GLY A 373 -30.89 -0.49 20.21
CA GLY A 373 -30.85 0.74 19.41
C GLY A 373 -29.66 0.85 18.46
N GLY A 374 -29.07 -0.26 18.03
CA GLY A 374 -27.96 -0.29 17.07
C GLY A 374 -28.42 -0.19 15.60
N SER A 375 -27.55 -0.64 14.69
CA SER A 375 -27.73 -0.47 13.23
C SER A 375 -28.92 -1.25 12.66
N SER A 376 -29.36 -2.32 13.32
CA SER A 376 -30.48 -3.16 12.89
C SER A 376 -31.83 -2.75 13.49
N ALA A 377 -31.86 -1.78 14.42
CA ALA A 377 -33.06 -1.40 15.15
C ALA A 377 -34.20 -0.90 14.24
N ALA A 378 -33.90 -0.17 13.17
CA ALA A 378 -34.92 0.28 12.22
C ALA A 378 -35.59 -0.91 11.51
N ASN A 379 -34.77 -1.80 10.92
CA ASN A 379 -35.25 -3.02 10.27
C ASN A 379 -36.03 -3.91 11.24
N ALA A 380 -35.58 -4.03 12.49
CA ALA A 380 -36.28 -4.78 13.53
C ALA A 380 -37.69 -4.21 13.80
N ARG A 381 -37.88 -2.88 13.84
CA ARG A 381 -39.21 -2.27 14.00
C ARG A 381 -40.14 -2.58 12.83
N GLU A 382 -39.63 -2.52 11.61
CA GLU A 382 -40.40 -2.88 10.41
C GLU A 382 -40.82 -4.34 10.45
N ARG A 383 -39.92 -5.25 10.85
CA ARG A 383 -40.27 -6.67 11.01
C ARG A 383 -41.33 -6.88 12.08
N ILE A 384 -41.26 -6.19 13.23
CA ILE A 384 -42.30 -6.26 14.28
C ILE A 384 -43.67 -5.86 13.72
N GLN A 385 -43.74 -4.76 12.96
CA GLN A 385 -44.99 -4.32 12.35
C GLN A 385 -45.52 -5.33 11.33
N ALA A 386 -44.63 -5.87 10.48
CA ALA A 386 -44.99 -6.86 9.47
C ALA A 386 -45.54 -8.18 10.07
N LEU A 387 -45.12 -8.53 11.29
CA LEU A 387 -45.55 -9.76 11.97
C LEU A 387 -46.77 -9.59 12.87
N ALA A 388 -47.36 -8.39 12.97
CA ALA A 388 -48.45 -8.09 13.92
C ALA A 388 -49.68 -9.02 13.77
N ASN A 389 -49.97 -9.47 12.55
CA ASN A 389 -51.08 -10.38 12.26
C ASN A 389 -50.69 -11.87 12.30
N SER A 390 -49.40 -12.17 12.46
CA SER A 390 -48.85 -13.53 12.49
C SER A 390 -48.64 -14.04 13.93
N VAL A 391 -48.71 -13.17 14.94
CA VAL A 391 -48.65 -13.56 16.36
C VAL A 391 -50.02 -14.01 16.89
N PRO A 392 -50.09 -14.73 18.02
CA PRO A 392 -51.36 -15.17 18.58
C PRO A 392 -52.22 -13.99 19.02
N GLN A 393 -53.50 -14.05 18.69
CA GLN A 393 -54.50 -13.07 19.11
C GLN A 393 -55.13 -13.49 20.45
N LYS A 394 -55.91 -12.61 21.08
CA LYS A 394 -56.56 -12.91 22.37
C LYS A 394 -57.43 -14.16 22.29
N GLU A 395 -58.09 -14.35 21.17
CA GLU A 395 -58.93 -15.50 20.86
C GLU A 395 -58.13 -16.81 20.85
N ASP A 396 -56.92 -16.79 20.26
CA ASP A 396 -56.04 -17.97 20.18
C ASP A 396 -55.73 -18.52 21.58
N TYR A 397 -55.48 -17.62 22.55
CA TYR A 397 -55.23 -17.99 23.95
C TYR A 397 -56.51 -18.39 24.68
N PHE A 398 -57.60 -17.64 24.50
CA PHE A 398 -58.89 -17.87 25.16
C PHE A 398 -59.44 -19.28 24.87
N PHE A 399 -59.49 -19.68 23.61
CA PHE A 399 -60.00 -21.00 23.22
C PHE A 399 -59.17 -22.16 23.76
N ARG A 400 -57.91 -21.91 24.10
CA ARG A 400 -56.98 -22.88 24.71
C ARG A 400 -56.94 -22.82 26.24
N LYS A 401 -57.75 -21.96 26.86
CA LYS A 401 -57.81 -21.75 28.32
C LYS A 401 -56.47 -21.33 28.93
N LEU A 402 -55.64 -20.64 28.15
CA LEU A 402 -54.35 -20.13 28.60
C LEU A 402 -54.52 -18.75 29.25
N ARG A 403 -53.76 -18.47 30.30
CA ARG A 403 -53.90 -17.25 31.12
C ARG A 403 -52.73 -16.28 30.88
N SER A 404 -53.00 -14.98 30.95
CA SER A 404 -51.95 -13.96 30.95
C SER A 404 -50.89 -14.24 32.02
N GLY A 405 -49.62 -14.03 31.68
CA GLY A 405 -48.47 -14.33 32.53
C GLY A 405 -48.05 -15.80 32.58
N SER A 406 -48.84 -16.73 32.02
CA SER A 406 -48.41 -18.13 31.88
C SER A 406 -47.40 -18.31 30.75
N GLU A 407 -46.56 -19.34 30.89
CA GLU A 407 -45.51 -19.67 29.93
C GLU A 407 -46.03 -20.71 28.92
N VAL A 408 -45.77 -20.46 27.64
CA VAL A 408 -46.01 -21.42 26.56
C VAL A 408 -44.68 -21.87 26.00
N LYS A 409 -44.32 -23.13 26.28
CA LYS A 409 -43.11 -23.74 25.76
C LYS A 409 -43.23 -23.93 24.25
N ILE A 410 -42.21 -23.52 23.51
CA ILE A 410 -42.14 -23.79 22.07
C ILE A 410 -41.67 -25.22 21.87
N GLU A 411 -42.52 -26.01 21.23
CA GLU A 411 -42.33 -27.44 21.02
C GLU A 411 -42.92 -27.90 19.68
N GLY A 412 -42.59 -29.14 19.30
CA GLY A 412 -43.01 -29.74 18.05
C GLY A 412 -41.84 -30.05 17.13
N ALA A 413 -42.04 -30.95 16.17
CA ALA A 413 -40.98 -31.45 15.30
C ALA A 413 -40.19 -30.33 14.60
N CYS A 414 -40.87 -29.25 14.23
CA CYS A 414 -40.30 -28.04 13.64
C CYS A 414 -39.41 -27.20 14.57
N TYR A 415 -39.66 -27.26 15.88
CA TYR A 415 -39.19 -26.24 16.82
C TYR A 415 -38.41 -26.79 18.02
N ASN A 416 -38.24 -28.11 18.12
CA ASN A 416 -37.54 -28.75 19.24
C ASN A 416 -36.13 -28.20 19.49
N TRP A 417 -35.47 -27.62 18.48
CA TRP A 417 -34.15 -27.00 18.59
C TRP A 417 -34.17 -25.59 19.25
N ILE A 418 -35.35 -24.96 19.39
CA ILE A 418 -35.48 -23.60 19.94
C ILE A 418 -35.28 -23.61 21.46
N GLY A 419 -35.91 -24.54 22.19
CA GLY A 419 -35.74 -24.67 23.64
C GLY A 419 -36.01 -23.36 24.42
N LYS A 420 -36.98 -22.56 23.97
CA LYS A 420 -37.44 -21.32 24.61
C LYS A 420 -38.97 -21.36 24.76
N SER A 421 -39.49 -20.40 25.48
CA SER A 421 -40.91 -20.20 25.67
C SER A 421 -41.27 -18.73 25.44
N ILE A 422 -42.56 -18.47 25.26
CA ILE A 422 -43.12 -17.12 25.29
C ILE A 422 -43.95 -16.93 26.56
N ILE A 423 -44.06 -15.69 27.03
CA ILE A 423 -44.99 -15.31 28.10
C ILE A 423 -46.25 -14.76 27.44
N ILE A 424 -47.42 -15.24 27.89
CA ILE A 424 -48.70 -14.74 27.38
C ILE A 424 -48.91 -13.30 27.85
N PRO A 425 -49.18 -12.35 26.94
CA PRO A 425 -49.31 -10.93 27.25
C PRO A 425 -50.49 -10.57 28.16
#